data_AF-A0A344PIY7-F1
#
_entry.id   AF-A0A344PIY7-F1
#
_cell.length_a   1.000
_cell.length_b   1.000
_cell.length_c   1.000
_cell.angle_alpha   90.00
_cell.angle_beta   90.00
_cell.angle_gamma   90.00
#
_symmetry.space_group_name_H-M   'P 1'
#
loop_
_entity.id
_entity.type
_entity.pdbx_description
1 polymer ?
#
loop_
_entity_poly.entity_id
_entity_poly.type
_entity_poly.pdbx_seq_one_letter_code
_entity_poly.pdbx_strand_id
1 'polypeptide(L)'
;MPTDTDVPSTPTEPEKTVPQDALRWLSCKDGDLTAAERRVVEHLLRRQTIARQPEGESEGERAPTFGERMADQVARFGGSWMFITAFLAFLVAWVGLNLAFETRALDPYPFIFLNLLLSMLAALQAPVIMMSQNRQAAKDRAAAAHDYEVNLKAEMDIMGLHEKMDDMRTRQLEGLIARQQAQIDSLIALLHKNGQQAPSDSTAPTT
;
A
#
# COMPACT_ATOMS: atom_id res chain seq x y z
N MET A 1 14.86 -52.95 25.59
CA MET A 1 15.81 -51.84 25.78
C MET A 1 16.09 -51.22 24.41
N PRO A 2 15.30 -50.24 23.95
CA PRO A 2 15.62 -49.50 22.74
C PRO A 2 16.51 -48.31 23.09
N THR A 3 17.55 -48.10 22.30
CA THR A 3 18.52 -47.02 22.38
C THR A 3 17.95 -45.75 21.75
N ASP A 4 17.96 -44.67 22.53
CA ASP A 4 17.81 -43.29 22.08
C ASP A 4 18.75 -42.98 20.92
N THR A 5 18.23 -42.34 19.88
CA THR A 5 19.04 -41.53 18.98
C THR A 5 18.23 -40.29 18.64
N ASP A 6 18.54 -39.23 19.38
CA ASP A 6 18.11 -37.86 19.18
C ASP A 6 18.33 -37.42 17.72
N VAL A 7 17.24 -37.02 17.06
CA VAL A 7 17.28 -36.24 15.81
C VAL A 7 16.85 -34.82 16.16
N PRO A 8 17.71 -33.80 15.99
CA PRO A 8 17.31 -32.42 16.25
C PRO A 8 16.48 -31.90 15.08
N SER A 9 15.19 -31.65 15.34
CA SER A 9 14.28 -30.98 14.41
C SER A 9 14.69 -29.53 14.20
N THR A 10 15.24 -29.22 13.02
CA THR A 10 15.38 -27.83 12.52
C THR A 10 14.01 -27.27 12.12
N PRO A 11 13.58 -26.09 12.63
CA PRO A 11 12.36 -25.44 12.19
C PRO A 11 12.66 -24.47 11.03
N THR A 12 12.17 -24.76 9.83
CA THR A 12 12.13 -23.82 8.70
C THR A 12 10.77 -23.15 8.62
N GLU A 13 10.69 -21.92 9.14
CA GLU A 13 9.94 -20.73 8.66
C GLU A 13 8.45 -20.80 8.24
N PRO A 14 7.72 -19.66 8.29
CA PRO A 14 6.42 -19.60 8.92
C PRO A 14 5.26 -19.64 7.92
N GLU A 15 4.30 -20.49 8.25
CA GLU A 15 2.95 -20.49 7.69
C GLU A 15 2.25 -19.18 8.05
N LYS A 16 1.84 -18.40 7.03
CA LYS A 16 1.07 -17.16 7.16
C LYS A 16 -0.37 -17.44 7.61
N THR A 17 -0.54 -17.95 8.81
CA THR A 17 -1.84 -17.94 9.50
C THR A 17 -1.88 -16.67 10.33
N VAL A 18 -2.94 -15.87 10.14
CA VAL A 18 -3.26 -14.81 11.11
C VAL A 18 -3.28 -15.48 12.48
N PRO A 19 -2.39 -15.12 13.43
CA PRO A 19 -2.29 -15.86 14.67
C PRO A 19 -3.64 -15.79 15.38
N GLN A 20 -4.24 -16.95 15.64
CA GLN A 20 -5.50 -17.08 16.39
C GLN A 20 -5.40 -16.39 17.76
N ASP A 21 -4.18 -16.17 18.23
CA ASP A 21 -3.81 -15.40 19.41
C ASP A 21 -4.24 -13.92 19.32
N ALA A 22 -4.25 -13.33 18.12
CA ALA A 22 -4.66 -11.94 17.90
C ALA A 22 -6.18 -11.74 18.09
N LEU A 23 -6.99 -12.72 17.66
CA LEU A 23 -8.45 -12.71 17.91
C LEU A 23 -8.77 -12.92 19.38
N ARG A 24 -8.02 -13.79 20.07
CA ARG A 24 -8.17 -14.01 21.52
C ARG A 24 -7.82 -12.76 22.34
N TRP A 25 -6.85 -11.96 21.89
CA TRP A 25 -6.49 -10.69 22.55
C TRP A 25 -7.52 -9.58 22.32
N LEU A 26 -8.17 -9.54 21.14
CA LEU A 26 -9.31 -8.65 20.89
C LEU A 26 -10.52 -9.00 21.77
N SER A 27 -10.89 -10.28 21.86
CA SER A 27 -12.04 -10.71 22.67
C SER A 27 -11.87 -10.53 24.19
N CYS A 28 -10.65 -10.38 24.68
CA CYS A 28 -10.39 -10.10 26.09
C CYS A 28 -10.40 -8.59 26.42
N LYS A 29 -10.43 -7.72 25.40
CA LYS A 29 -10.32 -6.25 25.56
C LYS A 29 -11.56 -5.50 25.06
N ASP A 30 -12.69 -6.19 24.89
CA ASP A 30 -13.96 -5.63 24.40
C ASP A 30 -14.62 -4.60 25.34
N GLY A 31 -14.07 -4.35 26.53
CA GLY A 31 -14.61 -3.41 27.50
C GLY A 31 -14.31 -1.93 27.26
N ASP A 32 -13.39 -1.58 26.35
CA ASP A 32 -12.91 -0.18 26.19
C ASP A 32 -12.60 0.21 24.73
N LEU A 33 -13.20 -0.47 23.75
CA LEU A 33 -13.05 -0.05 22.36
C LEU A 33 -13.90 1.21 22.14
N THR A 34 -13.22 2.32 21.86
CA THR A 34 -13.88 3.55 21.44
C THR A 34 -14.68 3.30 20.15
N ALA A 35 -15.76 4.04 19.93
CA ALA A 35 -16.61 3.90 18.73
C ALA A 35 -15.80 4.03 17.41
N ALA A 36 -14.64 4.68 17.44
CA ALA A 36 -13.68 4.72 16.34
C ALA A 36 -12.96 3.38 16.10
N GLU A 37 -12.49 2.70 17.16
CA GLU A 37 -11.78 1.41 17.05
C GLU A 37 -12.71 0.29 16.59
N ARG A 38 -13.97 0.32 17.05
CA ARG A 38 -15.01 -0.61 16.58
C ARG A 38 -15.29 -0.42 15.09
N ARG A 39 -15.28 0.81 14.58
CA ARG A 39 -15.41 1.12 13.15
C ARG A 39 -14.21 0.61 12.35
N VAL A 40 -12.99 0.76 12.87
CA VAL A 40 -11.77 0.24 12.20
C VAL A 40 -11.79 -1.28 12.13
N VAL A 41 -12.16 -1.97 13.21
CA VAL A 41 -12.29 -3.43 13.25
C VAL A 41 -13.40 -3.91 12.31
N GLU A 42 -14.54 -3.22 12.27
CA GLU A 42 -15.63 -3.51 11.35
C GLU A 42 -15.20 -3.36 9.88
N HIS A 43 -14.40 -2.34 9.55
CA HIS A 43 -13.84 -2.14 8.21
C HIS A 43 -12.76 -3.17 7.86
N LEU A 44 -11.99 -3.66 8.83
CA LEU A 44 -11.00 -4.72 8.64
C LEU A 44 -11.66 -6.10 8.46
N LEU A 45 -12.72 -6.38 9.21
CA LEU A 45 -13.51 -7.62 9.07
C LEU A 45 -14.26 -7.66 7.73
N ARG A 46 -14.74 -6.51 7.24
CA ARG A 46 -15.33 -6.38 5.89
C ARG A 46 -14.30 -6.57 4.75
N ARG A 47 -13.01 -6.42 5.03
CA ARG A 47 -11.92 -6.53 4.03
C ARG A 47 -11.34 -7.94 3.85
N GLN A 48 -11.64 -8.91 4.71
CA GLN A 48 -11.06 -10.26 4.52
C GLN A 48 -11.55 -10.98 3.25
N THR A 49 -12.55 -10.46 2.54
CA THR A 49 -13.02 -11.05 1.28
C THR A 49 -12.64 -10.27 0.01
N ILE A 50 -12.08 -9.05 0.11
CA ILE A 50 -11.82 -8.19 -1.08
C ILE A 50 -10.35 -8.24 -1.56
N ALA A 51 -9.54 -9.16 -1.03
CA ALA A 51 -8.33 -9.60 -1.76
C ALA A 51 -8.67 -10.54 -2.93
N ARG A 52 -9.94 -10.98 -3.04
CA ARG A 52 -10.47 -11.70 -4.19
C ARG A 52 -11.46 -10.80 -4.93
N GLN A 53 -10.96 -10.19 -6.00
CA GLN A 53 -11.70 -9.72 -7.17
C GLN A 53 -12.36 -8.32 -7.05
N PRO A 54 -11.97 -7.42 -7.96
CA PRO A 54 -12.96 -6.86 -8.86
C PRO A 54 -12.54 -7.04 -10.33
N GLU A 55 -13.38 -7.80 -11.05
CA GLU A 55 -13.93 -7.45 -12.35
C GLU A 55 -12.97 -6.88 -13.41
N GLY A 56 -12.19 -7.80 -13.97
CA GLY A 56 -11.48 -7.63 -15.22
C GLY A 56 -10.88 -8.97 -15.63
N GLU A 57 -11.62 -9.73 -16.42
CA GLU A 57 -11.16 -10.92 -17.15
C GLU A 57 -11.04 -12.21 -16.33
N SER A 58 -12.05 -13.07 -16.52
CA SER A 58 -12.03 -14.50 -16.26
C SER A 58 -10.99 -15.26 -17.12
N GLU A 59 -9.71 -14.87 -17.06
CA GLU A 59 -8.59 -15.61 -17.67
C GLU A 59 -7.61 -16.18 -16.62
N GLY A 60 -7.65 -15.70 -15.37
CA GLY A 60 -6.76 -16.13 -14.29
C GLY A 60 -6.99 -17.53 -13.69
N GLU A 61 -7.99 -18.28 -14.17
CA GLU A 61 -8.23 -19.68 -13.79
C GLU A 61 -7.99 -20.68 -14.93
N ARG A 62 -7.54 -20.21 -16.10
CA ARG A 62 -6.92 -21.08 -17.10
C ARG A 62 -5.41 -20.95 -16.96
N ALA A 63 -4.71 -22.08 -17.04
CA ALA A 63 -3.27 -22.06 -17.21
C ALA A 63 -2.94 -21.07 -18.35
N PRO A 64 -2.00 -20.12 -18.14
CA PRO A 64 -1.76 -19.04 -19.10
C PRO A 64 -1.53 -19.66 -20.46
N THR A 65 -2.35 -19.24 -21.44
CA THR A 65 -2.27 -19.83 -22.77
C THR A 65 -0.87 -19.58 -23.34
N PHE A 66 -0.41 -20.47 -24.24
CA PHE A 66 0.90 -20.30 -24.87
C PHE A 66 1.06 -18.92 -25.51
N GLY A 67 -0.04 -18.35 -26.02
CA GLY A 67 -0.11 -16.99 -26.56
C GLY A 67 0.17 -15.90 -25.52
N GLU A 68 -0.42 -15.96 -24.33
CA GLU A 68 -0.16 -15.00 -23.25
C GLU A 68 1.30 -15.04 -22.78
N ARG A 69 1.87 -16.25 -22.62
CA ARG A 69 3.28 -16.42 -22.22
C ARG A 69 4.24 -15.89 -23.28
N MET A 70 3.96 -16.16 -24.56
CA MET A 70 4.73 -15.62 -25.68
C MET A 70 4.58 -14.10 -25.77
N ALA A 71 3.38 -13.56 -25.55
CA ALA A 71 3.13 -12.11 -25.57
C ALA A 71 3.84 -11.38 -24.42
N ASP A 72 3.93 -11.99 -23.23
CA ASP A 72 4.72 -11.44 -22.11
C ASP A 72 6.21 -11.48 -22.40
N GLN A 73 6.70 -12.55 -23.01
CA GLN A 73 8.10 -12.64 -23.42
C GLN A 73 8.43 -11.64 -24.53
N VAL A 74 7.55 -11.49 -25.53
CA VAL A 74 7.70 -10.53 -26.64
C VAL A 74 7.60 -9.08 -26.15
N ALA A 75 6.70 -8.77 -25.21
CA ALA A 75 6.60 -7.42 -24.64
C ALA A 75 7.87 -7.04 -23.86
N ARG A 76 8.46 -7.99 -23.12
CA ARG A 76 9.74 -7.79 -22.41
C ARG A 76 10.93 -7.71 -23.37
N PHE A 77 10.89 -8.46 -24.47
CA PHE A 77 11.99 -8.52 -25.44
C PHE A 77 11.98 -7.31 -26.39
N GLY A 78 10.81 -6.88 -26.85
CA GLY A 78 10.64 -5.75 -27.78
C GLY A 78 11.01 -4.39 -27.18
N GLY A 79 11.00 -4.25 -25.85
CA GLY A 79 11.42 -3.02 -25.16
C GLY A 79 12.92 -2.93 -24.83
N SER A 80 13.71 -3.96 -25.15
CA SER A 80 15.13 -4.01 -24.80
C SER A 80 16.02 -3.40 -25.89
N TRP A 81 16.99 -2.59 -25.48
CA TRP A 81 18.06 -2.09 -26.34
C TRP A 81 18.86 -3.20 -27.05
N MET A 82 18.93 -4.39 -26.43
CA MET A 82 19.62 -5.56 -27.00
C MET A 82 18.87 -6.15 -28.21
N PHE A 83 17.53 -6.06 -28.23
CA PHE A 83 16.73 -6.54 -29.36
C PHE A 83 16.96 -5.68 -30.60
N ILE A 84 16.95 -4.35 -30.43
CA ILE A 84 17.15 -3.38 -31.51
C ILE A 84 18.53 -3.59 -32.15
N THR A 85 19.57 -3.75 -31.33
CA THR A 85 20.94 -3.96 -31.81
C THR A 85 21.13 -5.30 -32.51
N ALA A 86 20.56 -6.39 -31.99
CA ALA A 86 20.60 -7.70 -32.64
C ALA A 86 19.83 -7.71 -33.98
N PHE A 87 18.66 -7.06 -34.04
CA PHE A 87 17.87 -6.94 -35.25
C PHE A 87 18.62 -6.15 -36.33
N LEU A 88 19.25 -5.03 -35.95
CA LEU A 88 20.04 -4.24 -36.88
C LEU A 88 21.28 -5.00 -37.39
N ALA A 89 21.96 -5.74 -36.51
CA ALA A 89 23.07 -6.61 -36.89
C ALA A 89 22.64 -7.71 -37.87
N PHE A 90 21.46 -8.31 -37.66
CA PHE A 90 20.88 -9.28 -38.59
C PHE A 90 20.62 -8.67 -39.97
N LEU A 91 20.04 -7.46 -40.04
CA LEU A 91 19.81 -6.76 -41.32
C LEU A 91 21.12 -6.51 -42.08
N VAL A 92 22.14 -6.01 -41.37
CA VAL A 92 23.47 -5.76 -41.98
C VAL A 92 24.10 -7.07 -42.45
N ALA A 93 24.04 -8.14 -41.66
CA ALA A 93 24.54 -9.45 -42.03
C ALA A 93 23.81 -10.03 -43.25
N TRP A 94 22.49 -9.87 -43.32
CA TRP A 94 21.66 -10.34 -44.44
C TRP A 94 21.98 -9.63 -45.75
N VAL A 95 22.11 -8.29 -45.69
CA VAL A 95 22.52 -7.48 -46.84
C VAL A 95 23.95 -7.86 -47.26
N GLY A 96 24.88 -7.96 -46.31
CA GLY A 96 26.28 -8.33 -46.58
C GLY A 96 26.41 -9.72 -47.21
N LEU A 97 25.63 -10.70 -46.73
CA LEU A 97 25.60 -12.05 -47.29
C LEU A 97 25.05 -12.04 -48.73
N ASN A 98 23.96 -11.33 -49.00
CA ASN A 98 23.39 -11.29 -50.35
C ASN A 98 24.29 -10.55 -51.34
N LEU A 99 25.02 -9.51 -50.89
CA LEU A 99 25.97 -8.79 -51.73
C LEU A 99 27.22 -9.63 -52.05
N ALA A 100 27.66 -10.49 -51.13
CA ALA A 100 28.82 -11.37 -51.33
C ALA A 100 28.56 -12.55 -52.29
N PHE A 101 27.30 -12.99 -52.44
CA PHE A 101 26.89 -14.15 -53.23
C PHE A 101 26.32 -13.78 -54.61
N GLU A 102 26.67 -12.61 -55.15
CA GLU A 102 26.15 -11.94 -56.38
C GLU A 102 25.62 -12.84 -57.52
N THR A 103 26.23 -14.00 -57.77
CA THR A 103 25.85 -14.97 -58.83
C THR A 103 24.76 -16.00 -58.42
N ARG A 104 24.46 -16.14 -57.13
CA ARG A 104 23.45 -17.04 -56.51
C ARG A 104 22.66 -16.33 -55.40
N ALA A 105 22.60 -15.00 -55.45
CA ALA A 105 21.94 -14.21 -54.41
C ALA A 105 20.47 -14.65 -54.25
N LEU A 106 20.11 -14.98 -53.00
CA LEU A 106 18.73 -15.38 -52.66
C LEU A 106 17.77 -14.19 -52.74
N ASP A 107 18.28 -12.97 -52.51
CA ASP A 107 17.55 -11.71 -52.61
C ASP A 107 18.42 -10.63 -53.29
N PRO A 108 18.46 -10.58 -54.64
CA PRO A 108 19.20 -9.57 -55.39
C PRO A 108 18.67 -8.16 -55.12
N TYR A 109 19.54 -7.15 -55.25
CA TYR A 109 19.12 -5.74 -55.20
C TYR A 109 17.99 -5.49 -56.20
N PRO A 110 16.78 -5.02 -55.80
CA PRO A 110 16.48 -4.14 -54.66
C PRO A 110 15.91 -4.79 -53.36
N PHE A 111 16.25 -6.05 -53.06
CA PHE A 111 15.87 -6.78 -51.82
C PHE A 111 14.34 -6.93 -51.59
N ILE A 112 13.65 -7.62 -52.50
CA ILE A 112 12.19 -7.78 -52.47
C ILE A 112 11.72 -8.54 -51.22
N PHE A 113 12.46 -9.59 -50.81
CA PHE A 113 12.07 -10.42 -49.68
C PHE A 113 12.24 -9.68 -48.36
N LEU A 114 13.37 -8.98 -48.20
CA LEU A 114 13.61 -8.16 -47.03
C LEU A 114 12.54 -7.08 -46.88
N ASN A 115 12.17 -6.43 -47.99
CA ASN A 115 11.15 -5.38 -47.98
C ASN A 115 9.76 -5.93 -47.63
N LEU A 116 9.38 -7.09 -48.16
CA LEU A 116 8.14 -7.77 -47.80
C LEU A 116 8.09 -8.12 -46.31
N LEU A 117 9.19 -8.68 -45.77
CA LEU A 117 9.28 -9.08 -44.36
C LEU A 117 9.19 -7.87 -43.44
N LEU A 118 9.92 -6.78 -43.76
CA LEU A 118 9.86 -5.53 -42.99
C LEU A 118 8.47 -4.90 -43.02
N SER A 119 7.78 -4.94 -44.17
CA SER A 119 6.42 -4.43 -44.30
C SER A 119 5.42 -5.21 -43.45
N MET A 120 5.52 -6.54 -43.44
CA MET A 120 4.70 -7.40 -42.58
C MET A 120 5.00 -7.18 -41.09
N LEU A 121 6.28 -7.03 -40.73
CA LEU A 121 6.69 -6.77 -39.36
C LEU A 121 6.13 -5.42 -38.86
N ALA A 122 6.21 -4.38 -39.68
CA ALA A 122 5.65 -3.07 -39.37
C ALA A 122 4.12 -3.11 -39.21
N ALA A 123 3.41 -3.86 -40.06
CA ALA A 123 1.96 -4.01 -39.96
C ALA A 123 1.52 -4.67 -38.64
N LEU A 124 2.31 -5.61 -38.11
CA LEU A 124 2.04 -6.29 -36.84
C LEU A 124 2.50 -5.50 -35.61
N GLN A 125 3.34 -4.46 -35.76
CA GLN A 125 3.84 -3.70 -34.62
C GLN A 125 2.72 -2.97 -33.87
N ALA A 126 1.84 -2.24 -34.56
CA ALA A 126 0.83 -1.41 -33.90
C ALA A 126 -0.14 -2.24 -33.02
N PRO A 127 -0.69 -3.37 -33.46
CA PRO A 127 -1.53 -4.23 -32.61
C PRO A 127 -0.76 -4.84 -31.43
N VAL A 128 0.48 -5.29 -31.63
CA VAL A 128 1.30 -5.88 -30.55
C VAL A 128 1.64 -4.83 -29.50
N ILE A 129 2.01 -3.62 -29.93
CA ILE A 129 2.24 -2.48 -29.06
C ILE A 129 0.95 -2.15 -28.31
N MET A 130 -0.20 -2.06 -29.00
CA MET A 130 -1.50 -1.76 -28.38
C MET A 130 -1.91 -2.83 -27.36
N MET A 131 -1.69 -4.11 -27.63
CA MET A 131 -1.95 -5.20 -26.68
C MET A 131 -1.03 -5.11 -25.45
N SER A 132 0.26 -4.80 -25.65
CA SER A 132 1.20 -4.63 -24.54
C SER A 132 0.86 -3.41 -23.68
N GLN A 133 0.42 -2.32 -24.30
CA GLN A 133 -0.04 -1.10 -23.62
C GLN A 133 -1.34 -1.34 -22.85
N ASN A 134 -2.31 -2.06 -23.44
CA ASN A 134 -3.57 -2.38 -22.76
C ASN A 134 -3.32 -3.20 -21.49
N ARG A 135 -2.36 -4.15 -21.54
CA ARG A 135 -1.96 -4.95 -20.37
C ARG A 135 -1.23 -4.12 -19.30
N GLN A 136 -0.39 -3.17 -19.69
CA GLN A 136 0.24 -2.24 -18.74
C GLN A 136 -0.80 -1.32 -18.09
N ALA A 137 -1.70 -0.74 -18.87
CA ALA A 137 -2.76 0.13 -18.37
C ALA A 137 -3.70 -0.57 -17.37
N ALA A 138 -3.99 -1.86 -17.56
CA ALA A 138 -4.76 -2.65 -16.60
C ALA A 138 -4.03 -2.80 -15.25
N LYS A 139 -2.72 -3.08 -15.28
CA LYS A 139 -1.88 -3.14 -14.06
C LYS A 139 -1.79 -1.79 -13.38
N ASP A 140 -1.61 -0.71 -14.15
CA ASP A 140 -1.53 0.65 -13.61
C ASP A 140 -2.85 1.07 -12.95
N ARG A 141 -4.00 0.72 -13.53
CA ARG A 141 -5.30 0.96 -12.91
C ARG A 141 -5.47 0.20 -11.60
N ALA A 142 -5.05 -1.06 -11.54
CA ALA A 142 -5.11 -1.86 -10.31
C ALA A 142 -4.22 -1.28 -9.21
N ALA A 143 -3.00 -0.85 -9.57
CA ALA A 143 -2.10 -0.16 -8.64
C ALA A 143 -2.71 1.16 -8.14
N ALA A 144 -3.28 1.97 -9.04
CA ALA A 144 -3.93 3.23 -8.67
C ALA A 144 -5.14 3.02 -7.74
N ALA A 145 -5.94 1.98 -7.97
CA ALA A 145 -7.07 1.64 -7.09
C ALA A 145 -6.59 1.24 -5.68
N HIS A 146 -5.52 0.44 -5.61
CA HIS A 146 -4.90 0.08 -4.33
C HIS A 146 -4.33 1.31 -3.61
N ASP A 147 -3.63 2.19 -4.32
CA ASP A 147 -3.07 3.41 -3.74
C ASP A 147 -4.16 4.36 -3.23
N TYR A 148 -5.28 4.48 -3.95
CA TYR A 148 -6.45 5.23 -3.51
C TYR A 148 -7.00 4.69 -2.19
N GLU A 149 -7.11 3.37 -2.06
CA GLU A 149 -7.56 2.72 -0.83
C GLU A 149 -6.63 2.95 0.36
N VAL A 150 -5.30 2.89 0.12
CA VAL A 150 -4.30 3.17 1.15
C VAL A 150 -4.39 4.63 1.59
N ASN A 151 -4.56 5.55 0.65
CA ASN A 151 -4.71 6.97 0.94
C ASN A 151 -5.97 7.26 1.78
N LEU A 152 -7.11 6.67 1.41
CA LEU A 152 -8.35 6.81 2.19
C LEU A 152 -8.20 6.27 3.62
N LYS A 153 -7.49 5.15 3.78
CA LYS A 153 -7.18 4.60 5.11
C LYS A 153 -6.30 5.55 5.91
N ALA A 154 -5.24 6.10 5.30
CA ALA A 154 -4.36 7.05 5.95
C ALA A 154 -5.11 8.31 6.38
N GLU A 155 -6.04 8.82 5.54
CA GLU A 155 -6.90 9.95 5.88
C GLU A 155 -7.79 9.64 7.11
N MET A 156 -8.38 8.43 7.15
CA MET A 156 -9.20 7.99 8.28
C MET A 156 -8.39 7.86 9.58
N ASP A 157 -7.17 7.30 9.49
CA ASP A 157 -6.25 7.16 10.63
C ASP A 157 -5.83 8.54 11.16
N ILE A 158 -5.57 9.52 10.27
CA ILE A 158 -5.26 10.90 10.64
C ILE A 158 -6.44 11.56 11.34
N MET A 159 -7.66 11.38 10.82
CA MET A 159 -8.88 11.92 11.45
C MET A 159 -9.09 11.34 12.86
N GLY A 160 -8.90 10.02 13.02
CA GLY A 160 -8.98 9.38 14.33
C GLY A 160 -7.89 9.86 15.31
N LEU A 161 -6.68 10.13 14.82
CA LEU A 161 -5.61 10.72 15.62
C LEU A 161 -5.94 12.16 16.05
N HIS A 162 -6.55 12.95 15.16
CA HIS A 162 -6.99 14.32 15.45
C HIS A 162 -8.07 14.34 16.53
N GLU A 163 -9.07 13.45 16.43
CA GLU A 163 -10.12 13.30 17.44
C GLU A 163 -9.54 12.96 18.82
N LYS A 164 -8.60 12.00 18.89
CA LYS A 164 -7.91 11.66 20.15
C LYS A 164 -7.08 12.84 20.69
N MET A 165 -6.44 13.61 19.82
CA MET A 165 -5.66 14.79 20.21
C MET A 165 -6.54 15.89 20.79
N ASP A 166 -7.70 16.13 20.19
CA ASP A 166 -8.65 17.13 20.67
C ASP A 166 -9.32 16.72 21.98
N ASP A 167 -9.65 15.43 22.17
CA ASP A 167 -10.12 14.91 23.46
C ASP A 167 -9.07 15.11 24.56
N MET A 168 -7.81 14.73 24.29
CA MET A 168 -6.71 14.97 25.24
C MET A 168 -6.54 16.46 25.56
N ARG A 169 -6.59 17.34 24.54
CA ARG A 169 -6.50 18.80 24.72
C ARG A 169 -7.64 19.33 25.58
N THR A 170 -8.87 18.86 25.35
CA THR A 170 -10.06 19.28 26.10
C THR A 170 -9.94 18.88 27.57
N ARG A 171 -9.56 17.62 27.85
CA ARG A 171 -9.31 17.14 29.23
C ARG A 171 -8.20 17.93 29.93
N GLN A 172 -7.14 18.30 29.22
CA GLN A 172 -6.07 19.13 29.76
C GLN A 172 -6.57 20.54 30.12
N LEU A 173 -7.37 21.16 29.25
CA LEU A 173 -7.99 22.47 29.48
C LEU A 173 -8.93 22.45 30.68
N GLU A 174 -9.83 21.46 30.76
CA GLU A 174 -10.71 21.26 31.92
C GLU A 174 -9.92 21.10 33.22
N GLY A 175 -8.84 20.32 33.18
CA GLY A 175 -7.94 20.14 34.32
C GLY A 175 -7.21 21.42 34.74
N LEU A 176 -6.87 22.32 33.80
CA LEU A 176 -6.28 23.62 34.12
C LEU A 176 -7.31 24.58 34.74
N ILE A 177 -8.51 24.64 34.19
CA ILE A 177 -9.61 25.47 34.70
C ILE A 177 -9.99 25.03 36.11
N ALA A 178 -10.11 23.72 36.36
CA ALA A 178 -10.42 23.19 37.69
C ALA A 178 -9.36 23.59 38.74
N ARG A 179 -8.07 23.55 38.38
CA ARG A 179 -6.98 24.00 39.27
C ARG A 179 -7.02 25.50 39.53
N GLN A 180 -7.32 26.31 38.51
CA GLN A 180 -7.48 27.76 38.68
C GLN A 180 -8.65 28.10 39.60
N GLN A 181 -9.79 27.42 39.45
CA GLN A 181 -10.96 27.63 40.32
C GLN A 181 -10.63 27.31 41.77
N ALA A 182 -9.96 26.17 42.03
CA ALA A 182 -9.52 25.81 43.38
C ALA A 182 -8.55 26.85 43.99
N GLN A 183 -7.66 27.44 43.18
CA GLN A 183 -6.79 28.53 43.63
C GLN A 183 -7.60 29.79 44.00
N ILE A 184 -8.58 30.18 43.18
CA ILE A 184 -9.47 31.31 43.46
C ILE A 184 -10.26 31.08 44.76
N ASP A 185 -10.84 29.91 44.93
CA ASP A 185 -11.62 29.57 46.13
C ASP A 185 -10.75 29.63 47.40
N SER A 186 -9.49 29.17 47.30
CA SER A 186 -8.53 29.27 48.41
C SER A 186 -8.17 30.72 48.77
N LEU A 187 -8.02 31.60 47.77
CA LEU A 187 -7.77 33.04 47.98
C LEU A 187 -8.97 33.71 48.65
N ILE A 188 -10.19 33.41 48.20
CA ILE A 188 -11.43 33.91 48.81
C ILE A 188 -11.53 33.46 50.27
N ALA A 189 -11.25 32.19 50.56
CA ALA A 189 -11.27 31.66 51.92
C ALA A 189 -10.25 32.35 52.84
N LEU A 190 -9.04 32.64 52.34
CA LEU A 190 -8.02 33.38 53.08
C LEU A 190 -8.45 34.83 53.36
N LEU A 191 -9.03 35.51 52.37
CA LEU A 191 -9.58 36.86 52.54
C LEU A 191 -10.70 36.90 53.58
N HIS A 192 -11.61 35.93 53.54
CA HIS A 192 -12.74 35.84 54.47
C HIS A 192 -12.26 35.59 55.92
N LYS A 193 -11.28 34.69 56.10
CA LYS A 193 -10.65 34.43 57.40
C LYS A 193 -9.95 35.67 57.97
N ASN A 194 -9.24 36.42 57.12
CA ASN A 194 -8.55 37.65 57.53
C ASN A 194 -9.55 38.77 57.89
N GLY A 195 -10.66 38.89 57.14
CA GLY A 195 -11.75 39.81 57.46
C GLY A 195 -12.45 39.48 58.79
N GLN A 196 -12.53 38.20 59.17
CA GLN A 196 -13.07 37.76 60.45
C GLN A 196 -12.12 38.03 61.64
N GLN A 197 -10.82 38.19 61.40
CA GLN A 197 -9.82 38.50 62.44
C GLN A 197 -9.76 40.00 62.81
N ALA A 198 -10.46 40.87 62.09
CA ALA A 198 -10.66 42.27 62.46
C ALA A 198 -12.16 42.49 62.73
N PRO A 199 -12.67 42.41 63.99
CA PRO A 199 -12.45 43.50 64.96
C PRO A 199 -12.58 43.11 66.47
N SER A 200 -11.52 43.29 67.29
CA SER A 200 -11.67 43.42 68.76
C SER A 200 -10.44 44.05 69.42
N ASP A 201 -10.06 45.27 69.02
CA ASP A 201 -9.17 46.14 69.80
C ASP A 201 -9.66 47.61 69.67
N SER A 202 -10.93 47.86 70.01
CA SER A 202 -11.42 49.22 70.24
C SER A 202 -12.72 49.25 71.08
N THR A 203 -12.66 48.68 72.28
CA THR A 203 -13.52 49.03 73.43
C THR A 203 -12.65 48.72 74.65
N ALA A 204 -12.31 49.59 75.60
CA ALA A 204 -12.77 50.90 76.09
C ALA A 204 -11.66 51.41 77.08
N PRO A 205 -11.83 52.30 78.11
CA PRO A 205 -12.87 53.27 78.47
C PRO A 205 -12.33 54.66 78.97
N THR A 206 -13.25 55.54 79.40
CA THR A 206 -13.12 56.61 80.44
C THR A 206 -12.39 57.92 80.10
N THR A 207 -13.13 59.03 79.95
CA THR A 207 -13.36 60.09 80.97
C THR A 207 -14.17 61.21 80.33
#